data_AF-A0A3A9SJ16-F1
#
_entry.id   AF-A0A3A9SJ16-F1
#
_cell.length_a   1.000
_cell.length_b   1.000
_cell.length_c   1.000
_cell.angle_alpha   90.00
_cell.angle_beta   90.00
_cell.angle_gamma   90.00
#
_symmetry.space_group_name_H-M   'P 1'
#
loop_
_entity.id
_entity.type
_entity.pdbx_description
1 polymer ?
#
loop_
_entity_poly.entity_id
_entity_poly.type
_entity_poly.pdbx_seq_one_letter_code
_entity_poly.pdbx_strand_id
1 'polypeptide(L)'
;MCAILTYTRKEAEESYFAELLARTASRGPDMSRIMKVKGGWMGFNRLSIMGLNEAGMQPFNLGNNTVICNGELYGFKALRNYLISLGYSFKSDSDCEILLPLYERLGSKMFALLDAEFALVIYDGEKDKFVAARDPIGIRPLYYGYDEDGYILFASEPKNLTGACKEIKPFPPGHYYEDGKFVCYRDMTQVKEVSTDPLESITKNIHDKLVRGIEKRLDADAPVGFLLSGGLDSSLVCGVAAKLMDKPLETFAIGMDIDAIDLKYAREVADYIGSNHHEVIITKEDVIGALEPVIHALGTYDITTIRASIGMYLLCKWIHENTDIKVILTGEISDELFGYKYTDFAPSAEAFQEEAQKRIREIHMYDVLRADRCISVNSLEARVPFGDLDFVNYVMSIDPEKKLNTYGIGKFLLRKAFEEDKVIPHSILMREKAAFSDAVGHSLRDDLMEYADSKYSYAEYEREKKKYTHATPFTKESLLYRDIFEKYYEGQSEMVDDFWMPNKNWKGCNVTDPSARVLSNYGASGV
;
A
#
# COMPACT_ATOMS: atom_id res chain seq x y z
N MET A 1 4.71 -10.31 3.41
CA MET A 1 3.79 -10.54 2.28
C MET A 1 4.45 -11.50 1.33
N CYS A 2 3.74 -12.26 0.52
CA CYS A 2 4.44 -13.11 -0.44
C CYS A 2 5.12 -12.29 -1.56
N ALA A 3 5.97 -12.96 -2.35
CA ALA A 3 6.50 -12.43 -3.59
C ALA A 3 6.26 -13.41 -4.74
N ILE A 4 5.90 -12.88 -5.91
CA ILE A 4 5.73 -13.65 -7.14
C ILE A 4 6.78 -13.21 -8.18
N LEU A 5 7.25 -14.16 -8.98
CA LEU A 5 8.02 -13.93 -10.19
C LEU A 5 7.52 -14.88 -11.28
N THR A 6 7.38 -14.39 -12.51
CA THR A 6 7.12 -15.21 -13.69
C THR A 6 7.99 -14.73 -14.84
N TYR A 7 8.53 -15.66 -15.62
CA TYR A 7 9.31 -15.38 -16.82
C TYR A 7 8.84 -16.30 -17.94
N THR A 8 8.31 -15.73 -19.03
CA THR A 8 7.70 -16.50 -20.13
C THR A 8 8.71 -17.07 -21.14
N ARG A 9 10.01 -17.04 -20.82
CA ARG A 9 11.07 -17.63 -21.64
C ARG A 9 11.35 -19.06 -21.20
N LYS A 10 11.09 -20.03 -22.08
CA LYS A 10 11.19 -21.48 -21.78
C LYS A 10 12.63 -21.94 -21.57
N GLU A 11 13.55 -21.27 -22.27
CA GLU A 11 14.98 -21.54 -22.34
C GLU A 11 15.77 -20.80 -21.26
N ALA A 12 15.13 -19.92 -20.47
CA ALA A 12 15.81 -19.25 -19.36
C ALA A 12 16.36 -20.30 -18.37
N GLU A 13 17.60 -20.08 -17.89
CA GLU A 13 18.20 -20.96 -16.91
C GLU A 13 17.53 -20.81 -15.55
N GLU A 14 17.35 -21.93 -14.85
CA GLU A 14 16.76 -21.94 -13.50
C GLU A 14 17.59 -21.14 -12.50
N SER A 15 18.91 -21.17 -12.63
CA SER A 15 19.88 -20.40 -11.82
C SER A 15 19.65 -18.89 -11.94
N TYR A 16 19.46 -18.41 -13.17
CA TYR A 16 19.17 -17.00 -13.43
C TYR A 16 17.80 -16.61 -12.87
N PHE A 17 16.76 -17.42 -13.09
CA PHE A 17 15.45 -17.19 -12.52
C PHE A 17 15.48 -17.17 -10.97
N ALA A 18 16.25 -18.07 -10.36
CA ALA A 18 16.43 -18.14 -8.92
C ALA A 18 17.13 -16.89 -8.36
N GLU A 19 18.14 -16.37 -9.06
CA GLU A 19 18.81 -15.11 -8.69
C GLU A 19 17.81 -13.95 -8.67
N LEU A 20 16.98 -13.83 -9.71
CA LEU A 20 15.94 -12.80 -9.78
C LEU A 20 14.94 -12.94 -8.64
N LEU A 21 14.46 -14.16 -8.35
CA LEU A 21 13.49 -14.43 -7.27
C LEU A 21 14.06 -14.14 -5.88
N ALA A 22 15.35 -14.41 -5.66
CA ALA A 22 16.01 -14.21 -4.36
C ALA A 22 16.02 -12.75 -3.89
N ARG A 23 15.94 -11.79 -4.83
CA ARG A 23 15.92 -10.34 -4.53
C ARG A 23 14.72 -9.90 -3.69
N THR A 24 13.67 -10.72 -3.63
CA THR A 24 12.47 -10.49 -2.80
C THR A 24 12.24 -11.60 -1.77
N ALA A 25 13.29 -12.33 -1.38
CA ALA A 25 13.20 -13.36 -0.33
C ALA A 25 12.72 -12.77 1.00
N SER A 26 13.06 -11.52 1.32
CA SER A 26 12.64 -10.86 2.57
C SER A 26 11.13 -10.65 2.68
N ARG A 27 10.41 -10.57 1.56
CA ARG A 27 8.94 -10.51 1.55
C ARG A 27 8.35 -11.79 2.15
N GLY A 28 8.78 -12.92 1.60
CA GLY A 28 8.30 -14.26 1.95
C GLY A 28 9.43 -15.16 2.42
N PRO A 29 9.90 -15.01 3.67
CA PRO A 29 11.08 -15.71 4.17
C PRO A 29 10.83 -17.17 4.55
N ASP A 30 9.58 -17.61 4.67
CA ASP A 30 9.26 -18.90 5.28
C ASP A 30 9.59 -20.06 4.33
N MET A 31 9.29 -19.90 3.04
CA MET A 31 9.52 -20.91 2.01
C MET A 31 9.71 -20.26 0.63
N SER A 32 10.50 -20.89 -0.23
CA SER A 32 10.63 -20.51 -1.64
C SER A 32 10.45 -21.72 -2.55
N ARG A 33 9.78 -21.54 -3.69
CA ARG A 33 9.59 -22.59 -4.70
C ARG A 33 9.65 -22.00 -6.10
N ILE A 34 10.38 -22.69 -6.97
CA ILE A 34 10.43 -22.45 -8.40
C ILE A 34 9.76 -23.64 -9.09
N MET A 35 8.99 -23.37 -10.13
CA MET A 35 8.32 -24.37 -10.94
C MET A 35 8.49 -24.03 -12.42
N LYS A 36 9.00 -25.00 -13.17
CA LYS A 36 8.99 -24.94 -14.63
C LYS A 36 7.60 -25.34 -15.14
N VAL A 37 7.00 -24.48 -15.95
CA VAL A 37 5.80 -24.79 -16.73
C VAL A 37 6.18 -24.89 -18.21
N LYS A 38 5.31 -25.44 -19.06
CA LYS A 38 5.62 -25.55 -20.50
C LYS A 38 5.83 -24.17 -21.15
N GLY A 39 5.22 -23.12 -20.61
CA GLY A 39 5.34 -21.74 -21.05
C GLY A 39 6.59 -20.99 -20.56
N GLY A 40 7.32 -21.47 -19.55
CA GLY A 40 8.36 -20.68 -18.87
C GLY A 40 8.54 -21.07 -17.40
N TRP A 41 8.74 -20.08 -16.55
CA TRP A 41 9.05 -20.26 -15.13
C TRP A 41 8.11 -19.46 -14.23
N MET A 42 7.74 -20.05 -13.09
CA MET A 42 6.96 -19.42 -12.02
C MET A 42 7.67 -19.61 -10.68
N GLY A 43 7.73 -18.56 -9.87
CA GLY A 43 8.47 -18.51 -8.62
C GLY A 43 7.67 -17.84 -7.53
N PHE A 44 7.78 -18.36 -6.31
CA PHE A 44 7.03 -17.88 -5.16
C PHE A 44 7.89 -17.87 -3.90
N ASN A 45 7.97 -16.73 -3.22
CA ASN A 45 8.48 -16.60 -1.85
C ASN A 45 7.29 -16.40 -0.92
N ARG A 46 7.15 -17.25 0.10
CA ARG A 46 5.96 -17.32 0.94
C ARG A 46 6.19 -16.66 2.29
N LEU A 47 5.25 -15.80 2.67
CA LEU A 47 4.94 -15.48 4.06
C LEU A 47 3.64 -16.21 4.42
N SER A 48 3.66 -17.08 5.41
CA SER A 48 2.56 -17.96 5.76
C SER A 48 1.62 -17.24 6.72
N ILE A 49 0.51 -16.72 6.20
CA ILE A 49 -0.53 -16.02 6.99
C ILE A 49 -1.79 -16.87 7.13
N MET A 50 -2.34 -17.36 6.01
CA MET A 50 -3.46 -18.30 5.97
C MET A 50 -2.97 -19.70 5.60
N GLY A 51 -3.35 -20.69 6.42
CA GLY A 51 -2.94 -22.08 6.25
C GLY A 51 -1.44 -22.27 6.47
N LEU A 52 -0.97 -22.16 7.71
CA LEU A 52 0.46 -22.12 8.09
C LEU A 52 1.30 -23.35 7.71
N ASN A 53 0.68 -24.42 7.22
CA ASN A 53 1.36 -25.64 6.79
C ASN A 53 1.91 -25.53 5.36
N GLU A 54 2.83 -26.44 4.98
CA GLU A 54 3.45 -26.50 3.65
C GLU A 54 2.43 -26.72 2.50
N ALA A 55 1.24 -27.25 2.78
CA ALA A 55 0.24 -27.47 1.72
C ALA A 55 -0.25 -26.14 1.12
N GLY A 56 -0.18 -25.03 1.87
CA GLY A 56 -0.45 -23.69 1.34
C GLY A 56 0.69 -23.07 0.51
N MET A 57 1.77 -23.83 0.25
CA MET A 57 2.89 -23.35 -0.56
C MET A 57 2.55 -23.37 -2.05
N GLN A 58 2.79 -22.24 -2.71
CA GLN A 58 2.54 -22.02 -4.14
C GLN A 58 3.81 -22.29 -4.97
N PRO A 59 3.74 -22.53 -6.30
CA PRO A 59 2.53 -22.50 -7.13
C PRO A 59 1.50 -23.60 -6.83
N PHE A 60 0.22 -23.25 -6.84
CA PHE A 60 -0.89 -24.23 -6.79
C PHE A 60 -1.16 -24.78 -8.19
N ASN A 61 -1.67 -26.02 -8.27
CA ASN A 61 -1.97 -26.70 -9.54
C ASN A 61 -3.37 -27.33 -9.53
N LEU A 62 -4.06 -27.23 -10.67
CA LEU A 62 -5.34 -27.88 -10.94
C LEU A 62 -5.38 -28.27 -12.42
N GLY A 63 -5.41 -29.58 -12.70
CA GLY A 63 -5.24 -30.06 -14.07
C GLY A 63 -3.90 -29.61 -14.65
N ASN A 64 -3.94 -28.95 -15.81
CA ASN A 64 -2.77 -28.35 -16.46
C ASN A 64 -2.54 -26.88 -16.10
N ASN A 65 -3.37 -26.30 -15.22
CA ASN A 65 -3.28 -24.90 -14.82
C ASN A 65 -2.47 -24.75 -13.53
N THR A 66 -1.72 -23.64 -13.45
CA THR A 66 -0.86 -23.30 -12.31
C THR A 66 -1.11 -21.85 -11.89
N VAL A 67 -1.11 -21.54 -10.59
CA VAL A 67 -1.25 -20.15 -10.11
C VAL A 67 -0.23 -19.82 -9.02
N ILE A 68 0.26 -18.59 -9.06
CA ILE A 68 0.91 -17.90 -7.94
C ILE A 68 0.15 -16.60 -7.63
N CYS A 69 0.01 -16.26 -6.36
CA CYS A 69 -0.74 -15.12 -5.86
C CYS A 69 -0.07 -14.58 -4.60
N ASN A 70 0.38 -13.33 -4.65
CA ASN A 70 0.62 -12.52 -3.47
C ASN A 70 -0.68 -11.77 -3.14
N GLY A 71 -1.47 -12.28 -2.21
CA GLY A 71 -2.73 -11.66 -1.86
C GLY A 71 -3.44 -12.32 -0.69
N GLU A 72 -4.55 -11.70 -0.31
CA GLU A 72 -5.49 -12.15 0.72
C GLU A 72 -6.92 -12.02 0.15
N LEU A 73 -7.63 -13.14 0.06
CA LEU A 73 -9.00 -13.22 -0.43
C LEU A 73 -9.97 -13.22 0.76
N TYR A 74 -10.58 -12.07 1.04
CA TYR A 74 -11.47 -11.91 2.17
C TYR A 74 -12.78 -12.68 2.00
N GLY A 75 -13.26 -13.30 3.07
CA GLY A 75 -14.52 -14.04 3.06
C GLY A 75 -14.51 -15.31 2.19
N PHE A 76 -13.33 -15.80 1.79
CA PHE A 76 -13.20 -16.93 0.86
C PHE A 76 -13.88 -18.22 1.32
N LYS A 77 -14.07 -18.43 2.63
CA LYS A 77 -14.65 -19.66 3.21
C LYS A 77 -16.02 -20.00 2.61
N ALA A 78 -16.87 -19.00 2.37
CA ALA A 78 -18.18 -19.21 1.73
C ALA A 78 -18.03 -19.68 0.28
N LEU A 79 -17.11 -19.06 -0.46
CA LEU A 79 -16.84 -19.40 -1.86
C LEU A 79 -16.17 -20.78 -1.98
N ARG A 80 -15.27 -21.12 -1.06
CA ARG A 80 -14.67 -22.45 -0.94
C ARG A 80 -15.73 -23.52 -0.72
N ASN A 81 -16.67 -23.31 0.20
CA ASN A 81 -17.78 -24.24 0.44
C ASN A 81 -18.69 -24.41 -0.78
N TYR A 82 -18.97 -23.32 -1.48
CA TYR A 82 -19.69 -23.39 -2.74
C TYR A 82 -18.93 -24.22 -3.79
N LEU A 83 -17.63 -24.01 -3.96
CA LEU A 83 -16.80 -24.80 -4.87
C LEU A 83 -16.74 -26.28 -4.48
N ILE A 84 -16.70 -26.60 -3.19
CA ILE A 84 -16.80 -27.99 -2.69
C ILE A 84 -18.13 -28.61 -3.10
N SER A 85 -19.25 -27.87 -2.98
CA SER A 85 -20.58 -28.35 -3.41
C SER A 85 -20.65 -28.64 -4.91
N LEU A 86 -19.76 -28.04 -5.71
CA LEU A 86 -19.62 -28.26 -7.14
C LEU A 86 -18.61 -29.37 -7.50
N GLY A 87 -18.04 -30.05 -6.50
CA GLY A 87 -17.15 -31.20 -6.67
C GLY A 87 -15.65 -30.89 -6.60
N TYR A 88 -15.24 -29.66 -6.28
CA TYR A 88 -13.82 -29.36 -6.06
C TYR A 88 -13.32 -29.86 -4.70
N SER A 89 -12.07 -30.29 -4.65
CA SER A 89 -11.35 -30.65 -3.43
C SER A 89 -10.14 -29.76 -3.24
N PHE A 90 -9.86 -29.36 -2.00
CA PHE A 90 -8.75 -28.49 -1.63
C PHE A 90 -7.77 -29.24 -0.74
N LYS A 91 -6.47 -28.98 -0.90
CA LYS A 91 -5.38 -29.63 -0.16
C LYS A 91 -4.86 -28.76 0.98
N SER A 92 -5.17 -27.47 0.96
CA SER A 92 -4.73 -26.49 1.94
C SER A 92 -5.91 -25.68 2.48
N ASP A 93 -5.58 -24.86 3.48
CA ASP A 93 -6.46 -23.84 4.04
C ASP A 93 -6.10 -22.43 3.53
N SER A 94 -5.21 -22.34 2.52
CA SER A 94 -4.92 -21.07 1.86
C SER A 94 -6.16 -20.60 1.11
N ASP A 95 -6.51 -19.35 1.37
CA ASP A 95 -7.48 -18.54 0.65
C ASP A 95 -7.24 -18.53 -0.87
N CYS A 96 -5.98 -18.49 -1.30
CA CYS A 96 -5.56 -18.44 -2.69
C CYS A 96 -5.78 -19.76 -3.48
N GLU A 97 -6.02 -20.90 -2.81
CA GLU A 97 -6.22 -22.19 -3.51
C GLU A 97 -7.53 -22.21 -4.33
N ILE A 98 -8.49 -21.33 -4.00
CA ILE A 98 -9.76 -21.20 -4.73
C ILE A 98 -9.60 -20.57 -6.13
N LEU A 99 -8.46 -19.94 -6.42
CA LEU A 99 -8.26 -19.17 -7.64
C LEU A 99 -8.38 -20.04 -8.91
N LEU A 100 -7.77 -21.22 -8.94
CA LEU A 100 -7.84 -22.10 -10.11
C LEU A 100 -9.25 -22.66 -10.37
N PRO A 101 -9.99 -23.17 -9.36
CA PRO A 101 -11.39 -23.52 -9.53
C PRO A 101 -12.27 -22.37 -10.07
N LEU A 102 -12.03 -21.13 -9.62
CA LEU A 102 -12.74 -19.96 -10.14
C LEU A 102 -12.36 -19.68 -11.60
N TYR A 103 -11.07 -19.75 -11.93
CA TYR A 103 -10.57 -19.53 -13.28
C TYR A 103 -11.15 -20.55 -14.27
N GLU A 104 -11.19 -21.84 -13.93
CA GLU A 104 -11.81 -22.86 -14.79
C GLU A 104 -13.28 -22.55 -15.12
N ARG A 105 -14.02 -21.98 -14.17
CA ARG A 105 -15.46 -21.69 -14.33
C ARG A 105 -15.74 -20.36 -15.03
N LEU A 106 -14.92 -19.34 -14.78
CA LEU A 106 -15.23 -17.96 -15.14
C LEU A 106 -14.21 -17.34 -16.10
N GLY A 107 -13.04 -17.96 -16.27
CA GLY A 107 -11.87 -17.34 -16.88
C GLY A 107 -11.53 -16.02 -16.19
N SER A 108 -11.03 -15.05 -16.97
CA SER A 108 -10.66 -13.71 -16.50
C SER A 108 -11.81 -12.89 -15.91
N LYS A 109 -13.07 -13.32 -16.06
CA LYS A 109 -14.22 -12.66 -15.39
C LYS A 109 -14.17 -12.82 -13.87
N MET A 110 -13.41 -13.79 -13.34
CA MET A 110 -13.27 -14.00 -11.90
C MET A 110 -12.74 -12.75 -11.18
N PHE A 111 -11.86 -11.97 -11.81
CA PHE A 111 -11.18 -10.85 -11.16
C PHE A 111 -12.15 -9.77 -10.68
N ALA A 112 -13.25 -9.55 -11.41
CA ALA A 112 -14.29 -8.60 -11.02
C ALA A 112 -15.12 -9.04 -9.81
N LEU A 113 -15.05 -10.32 -9.41
CA LEU A 113 -15.83 -10.89 -8.30
C LEU A 113 -15.03 -11.00 -7.00
N LEU A 114 -13.70 -10.88 -7.05
CA LEU A 114 -12.86 -11.04 -5.87
C LEU A 114 -12.99 -9.84 -4.94
N ASP A 115 -13.35 -10.10 -3.68
CA ASP A 115 -13.16 -9.17 -2.56
C ASP A 115 -11.80 -9.47 -1.94
N ALA A 116 -10.75 -8.90 -2.52
CA ALA A 116 -9.37 -9.31 -2.22
C ALA A 116 -8.37 -8.19 -2.49
N GLU A 117 -7.25 -8.24 -1.77
CA GLU A 117 -6.01 -7.52 -2.08
C GLU A 117 -5.07 -8.53 -2.74
N PHE A 118 -4.69 -8.36 -4.02
CA PHE A 118 -3.96 -9.42 -4.75
C PHE A 118 -3.12 -8.92 -5.93
N ALA A 119 -2.03 -9.64 -6.16
CA ALA A 119 -1.26 -9.67 -7.40
C ALA A 119 -0.99 -11.14 -7.75
N LEU A 120 -1.45 -11.60 -8.91
CA LEU A 120 -1.39 -13.01 -9.28
C LEU A 120 -0.97 -13.22 -10.73
N VAL A 121 -0.45 -14.42 -11.00
CA VAL A 121 -0.19 -14.94 -12.34
C VAL A 121 -0.69 -16.38 -12.41
N ILE A 122 -1.50 -16.66 -13.43
CA ILE A 122 -2.00 -17.97 -13.81
C ILE A 122 -1.29 -18.40 -15.09
N TYR A 123 -0.79 -19.62 -15.13
CA TYR A 123 -0.46 -20.33 -16.36
C TYR A 123 -1.64 -21.23 -16.74
N ASP A 124 -2.28 -20.93 -17.86
CA ASP A 124 -3.32 -21.77 -18.49
C ASP A 124 -2.61 -22.77 -19.41
N GLY A 125 -2.51 -24.02 -18.94
CA GLY A 125 -1.76 -25.07 -19.65
C GLY A 125 -2.48 -25.64 -20.87
N GLU A 126 -3.81 -25.50 -20.94
CA GLU A 126 -4.59 -25.89 -22.13
C GLU A 126 -4.31 -24.93 -23.28
N LYS A 127 -4.20 -23.62 -22.97
CA LYS A 127 -3.90 -22.59 -23.96
C LYS A 127 -2.40 -22.31 -24.16
N ASP A 128 -1.55 -22.85 -23.27
CA ASP A 128 -0.12 -22.52 -23.16
C ASP A 128 0.12 -21.00 -23.04
N LYS A 129 -0.57 -20.35 -22.10
CA LYS A 129 -0.57 -18.88 -21.92
C LYS A 129 -0.48 -18.46 -20.47
N PHE A 130 0.02 -17.24 -20.25
CA PHE A 130 0.03 -16.60 -18.93
C PHE A 130 -1.05 -15.51 -18.86
N VAL A 131 -1.78 -15.48 -17.75
CA VAL A 131 -2.74 -14.45 -17.39
C VAL A 131 -2.28 -13.84 -16.08
N ALA A 132 -2.09 -12.53 -16.03
CA ALA A 132 -1.69 -11.82 -14.81
C ALA A 132 -2.78 -10.84 -14.40
N ALA A 133 -2.96 -10.58 -13.11
CA ALA A 133 -3.96 -9.63 -12.64
C ALA A 133 -3.55 -8.97 -11.32
N ARG A 134 -4.04 -7.75 -11.13
CA ARG A 134 -3.80 -6.95 -9.92
C ARG A 134 -5.13 -6.42 -9.37
N ASP A 135 -5.21 -6.27 -8.06
CA ASP A 135 -6.41 -5.76 -7.38
C ASP A 135 -6.80 -4.33 -7.83
N PRO A 136 -8.07 -3.93 -7.63
CA PRO A 136 -8.62 -2.68 -8.17
C PRO A 136 -7.96 -1.38 -7.71
N ILE A 137 -7.29 -1.39 -6.55
CA ILE A 137 -6.67 -0.19 -5.97
C ILE A 137 -5.14 -0.23 -6.16
N GLY A 138 -4.58 -1.43 -6.36
CA GLY A 138 -3.15 -1.66 -6.48
C GLY A 138 -2.48 -1.88 -5.13
N ILE A 139 -3.22 -2.38 -4.14
CA ILE A 139 -2.74 -2.65 -2.78
C ILE A 139 -1.59 -3.64 -2.78
N ARG A 140 -1.73 -4.75 -3.50
CA ARG A 140 -0.61 -5.67 -3.72
C ARG A 140 0.15 -5.25 -4.97
N PRO A 141 1.48 -5.22 -4.92
CA PRO A 141 2.29 -4.73 -6.02
C PRO A 141 2.47 -5.78 -7.10
N LEU A 142 2.47 -5.32 -8.35
CA LEU A 142 2.85 -6.10 -9.52
C LEU A 142 3.49 -5.16 -10.53
N TYR A 143 4.59 -5.62 -11.12
CA TYR A 143 5.36 -4.94 -12.14
C TYR A 143 5.55 -5.89 -13.31
N TYR A 144 5.79 -5.33 -14.49
CA TYR A 144 6.14 -6.10 -15.67
C TYR A 144 7.22 -5.40 -16.49
N GLY A 145 7.86 -6.17 -17.35
CA GLY A 145 8.82 -5.68 -18.32
C GLY A 145 9.07 -6.75 -19.38
N TYR A 146 9.85 -6.40 -20.39
CA TYR A 146 10.24 -7.33 -21.45
C TYR A 146 11.76 -7.49 -21.46
N ASP A 147 12.22 -8.72 -21.66
CA ASP A 147 13.63 -8.97 -21.96
C ASP A 147 13.98 -8.50 -23.39
N GLU A 148 15.24 -8.66 -23.77
CA GLU A 148 15.74 -8.24 -25.10
C GLU A 148 15.09 -8.97 -26.29
N ASP A 149 14.57 -10.18 -26.04
CA ASP A 149 13.92 -11.03 -27.04
C ASP A 149 12.39 -10.85 -27.06
N GLY A 150 11.84 -9.98 -26.20
CA GLY A 150 10.42 -9.67 -26.11
C GLY A 150 9.60 -10.62 -25.25
N TYR A 151 10.22 -11.47 -24.44
CA TYR A 151 9.52 -12.27 -23.44
C TYR A 151 9.15 -11.42 -22.23
N ILE A 152 7.92 -11.57 -21.74
CA ILE A 152 7.41 -10.78 -20.63
C ILE A 152 7.82 -11.41 -19.29
N LEU A 153 8.13 -10.55 -18.32
CA LEU A 153 8.31 -10.90 -16.92
C LEU A 153 7.25 -10.20 -16.08
N PHE A 154 6.79 -10.86 -15.03
CA PHE A 154 5.91 -10.29 -14.01
C PHE A 154 6.53 -10.50 -12.64
N ALA A 155 6.57 -9.46 -11.80
CA ALA A 155 7.15 -9.57 -10.47
C ALA A 155 6.48 -8.67 -9.43
N SER A 156 6.52 -9.06 -8.16
CA SER A 156 6.00 -8.21 -7.07
C SER A 156 6.76 -6.89 -6.92
N GLU A 157 8.07 -6.86 -7.19
CA GLU A 157 8.88 -5.66 -7.05
C GLU A 157 9.77 -5.43 -8.28
N PRO A 158 10.05 -4.14 -8.62
CA PRO A 158 10.89 -3.83 -9.77
C PRO A 158 12.32 -4.36 -9.62
N LYS A 159 12.83 -4.54 -8.40
CA LYS A 159 14.18 -5.09 -8.17
C LYS A 159 14.34 -6.53 -8.69
N ASN A 160 13.25 -7.29 -8.83
CA ASN A 160 13.30 -8.60 -9.48
C ASN A 160 13.55 -8.49 -11.00
N LEU A 161 13.25 -7.34 -11.61
CA LEU A 161 13.29 -7.11 -13.05
C LEU A 161 14.50 -6.29 -13.49
N THR A 162 15.20 -5.62 -12.56
CA THR A 162 16.40 -4.84 -12.87
C THR A 162 17.49 -5.71 -13.50
N GLY A 163 18.02 -5.27 -14.64
CA GLY A 163 19.00 -6.03 -15.43
C GLY A 163 18.42 -7.15 -16.30
N ALA A 164 17.17 -7.57 -16.07
CA ALA A 164 16.44 -8.50 -16.93
C ALA A 164 15.57 -7.77 -17.97
N CYS A 165 15.00 -6.63 -17.57
CA CYS A 165 14.16 -5.79 -18.42
C CYS A 165 14.83 -4.46 -18.71
N LYS A 166 14.70 -3.98 -19.96
CA LYS A 166 15.17 -2.63 -20.34
C LYS A 166 14.28 -1.54 -19.73
N GLU A 167 12.97 -1.78 -19.74
CA GLU A 167 11.94 -0.89 -19.21
C GLU A 167 11.05 -1.69 -18.26
N ILE A 168 10.84 -1.16 -17.07
CA ILE A 168 9.99 -1.73 -16.03
C ILE A 168 8.79 -0.81 -15.83
N LYS A 169 7.59 -1.39 -15.84
CA LYS A 169 6.33 -0.67 -15.67
C LYS A 169 5.55 -1.23 -14.50
N PRO A 170 4.90 -0.38 -13.67
CA PRO A 170 3.90 -0.87 -12.75
C PRO A 170 2.76 -1.52 -13.54
N PHE A 171 2.33 -2.70 -13.10
CA PHE A 171 1.15 -3.34 -13.66
C PHE A 171 -0.09 -2.52 -13.23
N PRO A 172 -0.97 -2.12 -14.16
CA PRO A 172 -2.05 -1.19 -13.84
C PRO A 172 -3.06 -1.79 -12.84
N PRO A 173 -3.45 -1.07 -11.77
CA PRO A 173 -4.48 -1.50 -10.83
C PRO A 173 -5.82 -1.82 -11.53
N GLY A 174 -6.56 -2.81 -11.05
CA GLY A 174 -7.88 -3.14 -11.59
C GLY A 174 -7.86 -3.68 -13.02
N HIS A 175 -6.70 -4.16 -13.48
CA HIS A 175 -6.53 -4.77 -14.78
C HIS A 175 -6.13 -6.24 -14.69
N TYR A 176 -6.38 -6.96 -15.77
CA TYR A 176 -5.70 -8.22 -16.05
C TYR A 176 -4.98 -8.12 -17.40
N TYR A 177 -3.91 -8.91 -17.55
CA TYR A 177 -3.19 -9.13 -18.78
C TYR A 177 -3.59 -10.49 -19.34
N GLU A 178 -4.08 -10.52 -20.57
CA GLU A 178 -4.39 -11.74 -21.32
C GLU A 178 -4.20 -11.47 -22.82
N ASP A 179 -3.61 -12.42 -23.55
CA ASP A 179 -3.40 -12.30 -25.00
C ASP A 179 -2.69 -11.02 -25.46
N GLY A 180 -1.69 -10.58 -24.69
CA GLY A 180 -0.91 -9.38 -25.02
C GLY A 180 -1.61 -8.06 -24.69
N LYS A 181 -2.77 -8.10 -24.01
CA LYS A 181 -3.58 -6.91 -23.73
C LYS A 181 -3.82 -6.75 -22.23
N PHE A 182 -3.76 -5.51 -21.76
CA PHE A 182 -4.25 -5.11 -20.46
C PHE A 182 -5.72 -4.71 -20.58
N VAL A 183 -6.57 -5.35 -19.80
CA VAL A 183 -8.03 -5.11 -19.78
C VAL A 183 -8.42 -4.65 -18.39
N CYS A 184 -8.95 -3.43 -18.29
CA CYS A 184 -9.54 -2.92 -17.06
C CYS A 184 -10.82 -3.71 -16.75
N TYR A 185 -10.84 -4.41 -15.63
CA TYR A 185 -12.03 -5.12 -15.15
C TYR A 185 -12.76 -4.33 -14.05
N ARG A 186 -12.07 -3.41 -13.36
CA ARG A 186 -12.66 -2.57 -12.31
C ARG A 186 -11.84 -1.30 -12.07
N ASP A 187 -12.43 -0.15 -12.36
CA ASP A 187 -11.88 1.16 -12.03
C ASP A 187 -12.59 1.71 -10.79
N MET A 188 -11.87 1.81 -9.66
CA MET A 188 -12.42 2.29 -8.39
C MET A 188 -12.70 3.80 -8.38
N THR A 189 -12.31 4.52 -9.43
CA THR A 189 -12.49 5.97 -9.54
C THR A 189 -13.71 6.35 -10.36
N GLN A 190 -14.30 5.39 -11.06
CA GLN A 190 -15.54 5.57 -11.82
C GLN A 190 -16.77 5.47 -10.92
N VAL A 191 -17.39 6.62 -10.67
CA VAL A 191 -18.66 6.71 -9.94
C VAL A 191 -19.81 6.41 -10.91
N LYS A 192 -20.53 5.31 -10.69
CA LYS A 192 -21.68 4.93 -11.51
C LYS A 192 -22.92 5.77 -11.23
N GLU A 193 -23.13 6.08 -9.96
CA GLU A 193 -24.27 6.84 -9.45
C GLU A 193 -23.82 7.63 -8.23
N VAL A 194 -24.22 8.89 -8.14
CA VAL A 194 -23.92 9.75 -7.00
C VAL A 194 -25.00 9.57 -5.93
N SER A 195 -24.61 9.20 -4.72
CA SER A 195 -25.50 9.11 -3.56
C SER A 195 -25.84 10.52 -3.06
N THR A 196 -27.14 10.82 -3.05
CA THR A 196 -27.70 12.06 -2.49
C THR A 196 -28.30 11.86 -1.09
N ASP A 197 -27.99 10.73 -0.45
CA ASP A 197 -28.52 10.32 0.86
C ASP A 197 -28.39 11.39 1.95
N PRO A 198 -29.32 11.48 2.91
CA PRO A 198 -29.18 12.41 4.03
C PRO A 198 -27.93 12.11 4.86
N LEU A 199 -27.43 13.12 5.58
CA LEU A 199 -26.19 13.04 6.36
C LEU A 199 -26.16 11.82 7.31
N GLU A 200 -27.26 11.54 8.00
CA GLU A 200 -27.39 10.40 8.91
C GLU A 200 -27.16 9.05 8.21
N SER A 201 -27.77 8.85 7.04
CA SER A 201 -27.57 7.66 6.22
C SER A 201 -26.12 7.55 5.73
N ILE A 202 -25.51 8.69 5.34
CA ILE A 202 -24.11 8.72 4.91
C ILE A 202 -23.19 8.29 6.04
N THR A 203 -23.33 8.90 7.22
CA THR A 203 -22.48 8.60 8.37
C THR A 203 -22.67 7.16 8.84
N LYS A 204 -23.92 6.65 8.82
CA LYS A 204 -24.21 5.25 9.14
C LYS A 204 -23.55 4.28 8.14
N ASN A 205 -23.64 4.56 6.85
CA ASN A 205 -23.04 3.70 5.83
C ASN A 205 -21.51 3.75 5.85
N ILE A 206 -20.90 4.92 6.10
CA ILE A 206 -19.44 5.05 6.33
C ILE A 206 -19.04 4.17 7.52
N HIS A 207 -19.75 4.31 8.63
CA HIS A 207 -19.52 3.53 9.84
C HIS A 207 -19.58 2.02 9.55
N ASP A 208 -20.72 1.53 9.09
CA ASP A 208 -20.99 0.10 8.93
C ASP A 208 -20.02 -0.55 7.91
N LYS A 209 -19.72 0.15 6.82
CA LYS A 209 -18.80 -0.36 5.78
C LYS A 209 -17.35 -0.38 6.26
N LEU A 210 -16.90 0.64 7.00
CA LEU A 210 -15.54 0.62 7.55
C LEU A 210 -15.39 -0.44 8.64
N VAL A 211 -16.38 -0.58 9.53
CA VAL A 211 -16.41 -1.66 10.53
C VAL A 211 -16.30 -3.02 9.85
N ARG A 212 -17.07 -3.25 8.78
CA ARG A 212 -17.00 -4.50 8.00
C ARG A 212 -15.65 -4.68 7.28
N GLY A 213 -15.08 -3.59 6.77
CA GLY A 213 -13.76 -3.55 6.13
C GLY A 213 -12.62 -3.90 7.10
N ILE A 214 -12.76 -3.51 8.37
CA ILE A 214 -11.83 -3.87 9.46
C ILE A 214 -12.05 -5.32 9.86
N GLU A 215 -13.29 -5.72 10.16
CA GLU A 215 -13.65 -7.08 10.59
C GLU A 215 -13.08 -8.16 9.64
N LYS A 216 -13.28 -8.00 8.32
CA LYS A 216 -12.79 -8.98 7.33
C LYS A 216 -11.27 -9.11 7.29
N ARG A 217 -10.54 -8.05 7.69
CA ARG A 217 -9.08 -8.00 7.72
C ARG A 217 -8.49 -8.47 9.05
N LEU A 218 -9.32 -8.82 10.03
CA LEU A 218 -8.88 -9.48 11.26
C LEU A 218 -8.74 -11.01 11.11
N ASP A 219 -9.30 -11.62 10.06
CA ASP A 219 -9.20 -13.07 9.81
C ASP A 219 -7.78 -13.45 9.37
N ALA A 220 -6.99 -14.02 10.28
CA ALA A 220 -5.62 -14.49 10.05
C ALA A 220 -5.28 -15.67 10.98
N ASP A 221 -4.55 -16.68 10.49
CA ASP A 221 -4.02 -17.75 11.35
C ASP A 221 -2.73 -17.30 12.09
N ALA A 222 -2.10 -16.21 11.63
CA ALA A 222 -0.88 -15.64 12.20
C ALA A 222 -1.16 -14.43 13.12
N PRO A 223 -0.25 -14.06 14.05
CA PRO A 223 -0.45 -12.93 14.95
C PRO A 223 -0.60 -11.58 14.23
N VAL A 224 -1.59 -10.81 14.69
CA VAL A 224 -2.01 -9.52 14.11
C VAL A 224 -1.63 -8.36 15.03
N GLY A 225 -0.97 -7.35 14.46
CA GLY A 225 -0.61 -6.09 15.09
C GLY A 225 -1.13 -4.88 14.31
N PHE A 226 -0.97 -3.70 14.90
CA PHE A 226 -1.56 -2.46 14.41
C PHE A 226 -0.57 -1.30 14.49
N LEU A 227 -0.46 -0.51 13.41
CA LEU A 227 0.24 0.77 13.49
C LEU A 227 -0.69 1.81 14.11
N LEU A 228 -0.27 2.42 15.22
CA LEU A 228 -1.05 3.41 15.96
C LEU A 228 -0.26 4.71 16.06
N SER A 229 -0.62 5.70 15.23
CA SER A 229 0.05 7.01 15.22
C SER A 229 -0.62 8.06 16.11
N GLY A 230 -1.77 7.76 16.71
CA GLY A 230 -2.60 8.78 17.39
C GLY A 230 -3.27 9.78 16.44
N GLY A 231 -3.18 9.56 15.12
CA GLY A 231 -4.01 10.24 14.11
C GLY A 231 -5.40 9.61 14.02
N LEU A 232 -6.37 10.33 13.45
CA LEU A 232 -7.77 9.87 13.35
C LEU A 232 -7.89 8.45 12.76
N ASP A 233 -7.22 8.20 11.63
CA ASP A 233 -7.47 7.03 10.80
C ASP A 233 -6.94 5.73 11.44
N SER A 234 -5.68 5.73 11.86
CA SER A 234 -5.07 4.61 12.59
C SER A 234 -5.78 4.34 13.92
N SER A 235 -6.20 5.40 14.60
CA SER A 235 -6.95 5.29 15.86
C SER A 235 -8.33 4.65 15.63
N LEU A 236 -9.06 5.02 14.57
CA LEU A 236 -10.34 4.39 14.25
C LEU A 236 -10.18 2.90 13.92
N VAL A 237 -9.14 2.53 13.16
CA VAL A 237 -8.83 1.12 12.89
C VAL A 237 -8.58 0.35 14.19
N CYS A 238 -7.74 0.90 15.07
CA CYS A 238 -7.44 0.27 16.37
C CYS A 238 -8.67 0.22 17.29
N GLY A 239 -9.43 1.30 17.40
CA GLY A 239 -10.59 1.39 18.28
C GLY A 239 -11.72 0.44 17.90
N VAL A 240 -12.01 0.31 16.60
CA VAL A 240 -12.98 -0.67 16.11
C VAL A 240 -12.45 -2.09 16.30
N ALA A 241 -11.20 -2.36 15.96
CA ALA A 241 -10.60 -3.69 16.14
C ALA A 241 -10.61 -4.12 17.61
N ALA A 242 -10.33 -3.21 18.56
CA ALA A 242 -10.33 -3.49 19.99
C ALA A 242 -11.73 -3.90 20.51
N LYS A 243 -12.81 -3.41 19.89
CA LYS A 243 -14.17 -3.86 20.21
C LYS A 243 -14.52 -5.21 19.60
N LEU A 244 -13.92 -5.56 18.46
CA LEU A 244 -14.20 -6.80 17.74
C LEU A 244 -13.36 -7.99 18.25
N MET A 245 -12.23 -7.72 18.91
CA MET A 245 -11.30 -8.74 19.38
C MET A 245 -11.46 -9.03 20.87
N ASP A 246 -11.39 -10.31 21.22
CA ASP A 246 -11.46 -10.78 22.62
C ASP A 246 -10.14 -10.62 23.40
N LYS A 247 -9.07 -10.16 22.73
CA LYS A 247 -7.73 -10.00 23.30
C LYS A 247 -7.24 -8.58 23.09
N PRO A 248 -6.40 -8.05 24.01
CA PRO A 248 -5.71 -6.78 23.80
C PRO A 248 -4.97 -6.76 22.46
N LEU A 249 -5.04 -5.63 21.76
CA LEU A 249 -4.31 -5.44 20.50
C LEU A 249 -2.82 -5.26 20.77
N GLU A 250 -1.96 -5.74 19.89
CA GLU A 250 -0.56 -5.33 19.83
C GLU A 250 -0.45 -4.07 18.95
N THR A 251 -0.10 -2.94 19.56
CA THR A 251 -0.07 -1.63 18.88
C THR A 251 1.32 -1.02 18.91
N PHE A 252 1.73 -0.44 17.78
CA PHE A 252 3.09 0.04 17.57
C PHE A 252 3.11 1.49 17.10
N ALA A 253 3.91 2.32 17.74
CA ALA A 253 4.16 3.70 17.38
C ALA A 253 5.66 3.97 17.29
N ILE A 254 6.05 4.99 16.52
CA ILE A 254 7.45 5.42 16.38
C ILE A 254 7.54 6.93 16.46
N GLY A 255 8.60 7.44 17.08
CA GLY A 255 8.87 8.86 17.15
C GLY A 255 10.36 9.20 17.31
N MET A 256 10.72 10.44 17.00
CA MET A 256 12.06 11.00 17.19
C MET A 256 12.37 11.19 18.68
N ASP A 257 13.63 11.00 19.07
CA ASP A 257 14.11 11.18 20.44
C ASP A 257 13.89 12.59 21.03
N ILE A 258 13.90 13.63 20.20
CA ILE A 258 13.81 15.03 20.65
C ILE A 258 12.41 15.64 20.59
N ASP A 259 11.54 15.19 19.68
CA ASP A 259 10.29 15.88 19.36
C ASP A 259 9.16 14.95 18.87
N ALA A 260 9.08 13.75 19.43
CA ALA A 260 8.00 12.78 19.20
C ALA A 260 6.62 13.23 19.74
N ILE A 261 6.02 14.26 19.13
CA ILE A 261 4.74 14.84 19.57
C ILE A 261 3.60 13.82 19.49
N ASP A 262 3.57 12.95 18.48
CA ASP A 262 2.42 12.05 18.27
C ASP A 262 2.43 10.80 19.15
N LEU A 263 3.56 10.43 19.75
CA LEU A 263 3.60 9.31 20.70
C LEU A 263 2.65 9.51 21.88
N LYS A 264 2.49 10.75 22.36
CA LYS A 264 1.51 11.04 23.43
C LYS A 264 0.07 10.74 23.02
N TYR A 265 -0.28 10.97 21.75
CA TYR A 265 -1.62 10.70 21.23
C TYR A 265 -1.82 9.22 20.95
N ALA A 266 -0.77 8.53 20.46
CA ALA A 266 -0.78 7.08 20.33
C ALA A 266 -1.00 6.41 21.69
N ARG A 267 -0.29 6.88 22.73
CA ARG A 267 -0.46 6.44 24.12
C ARG A 267 -1.87 6.70 24.64
N GLU A 268 -2.43 7.88 24.40
CA GLU A 268 -3.80 8.23 24.81
C GLU A 268 -4.84 7.25 24.22
N VAL A 269 -4.69 6.90 22.94
CA VAL A 269 -5.57 5.91 22.29
C VAL A 269 -5.32 4.52 22.83
N ALA A 270 -4.06 4.12 22.99
CA ALA A 270 -3.68 2.82 23.52
C ALA A 270 -4.26 2.57 24.92
N ASP A 271 -4.13 3.55 25.82
CA ASP A 271 -4.69 3.51 27.17
C ASP A 271 -6.22 3.43 27.14
N TYR A 272 -6.87 4.14 26.21
CA TYR A 272 -8.32 4.12 26.04
C TYR A 272 -8.85 2.75 25.60
N ILE A 273 -8.16 2.10 24.66
CA ILE A 273 -8.59 0.80 24.11
C ILE A 273 -8.01 -0.40 24.87
N GLY A 274 -7.09 -0.16 25.82
CA GLY A 274 -6.43 -1.21 26.60
C GLY A 274 -5.50 -2.10 25.77
N SER A 275 -4.76 -1.53 24.81
CA SER A 275 -3.82 -2.29 23.98
C SER A 275 -2.48 -2.54 24.68
N ASN A 276 -1.79 -3.60 24.26
CA ASN A 276 -0.36 -3.78 24.52
C ASN A 276 0.40 -2.83 23.60
N HIS A 277 0.87 -1.70 24.15
CA HIS A 277 1.44 -0.60 23.36
C HIS A 277 2.95 -0.52 23.44
N HIS A 278 3.58 -0.47 22.26
CA HIS A 278 5.02 -0.40 22.08
C HIS A 278 5.38 0.91 21.37
N GLU A 279 6.28 1.68 21.97
CA GLU A 279 6.82 2.91 21.39
C GLU A 279 8.28 2.69 21.04
N VAL A 280 8.63 2.98 19.79
CA VAL A 280 10.00 2.92 19.27
C VAL A 280 10.54 4.34 19.13
N ILE A 281 11.71 4.59 19.70
CA ILE A 281 12.39 5.89 19.59
C ILE A 281 13.54 5.77 18.60
N ILE A 282 13.66 6.74 17.69
CA ILE A 282 14.73 6.81 16.68
C ILE A 282 15.49 8.14 16.76
N THR A 283 16.75 8.14 16.33
CA THR A 283 17.59 9.34 16.27
C THR A 283 17.80 9.83 14.85
N LYS A 284 18.44 11.01 14.71
CA LYS A 284 18.92 11.54 13.43
C LYS A 284 19.79 10.53 12.65
N GLU A 285 20.67 9.81 13.36
CA GLU A 285 21.55 8.82 12.76
C GLU A 285 20.76 7.64 12.20
N ASP A 286 19.71 7.18 12.89
CA ASP A 286 18.82 6.14 12.38
C ASP A 286 18.11 6.60 11.10
N VAL A 287 17.62 7.85 11.08
CA VAL A 287 16.96 8.45 9.91
C VAL A 287 17.90 8.52 8.70
N ILE A 288 19.11 9.05 8.88
CA ILE A 288 20.10 9.18 7.79
C ILE A 288 20.58 7.79 7.34
N GLY A 289 20.80 6.87 8.29
CA GLY A 289 21.22 5.49 8.02
C GLY A 289 20.16 4.67 7.28
N ALA A 290 18.88 4.97 7.49
CA ALA A 290 17.77 4.31 6.81
C ALA A 290 17.52 4.83 5.38
N LEU A 291 18.01 6.02 5.02
CA LEU A 291 17.64 6.68 3.77
C LEU A 291 17.89 5.82 2.53
N GLU A 292 19.10 5.30 2.37
CA GLU A 292 19.48 4.48 1.21
C GLU A 292 18.78 3.10 1.20
N PRO A 293 18.74 2.34 2.31
CA PRO A 293 17.94 1.11 2.41
C PRO A 293 16.46 1.32 2.06
N VAL A 294 15.86 2.41 2.51
CA VAL A 294 14.46 2.74 2.24
C VAL A 294 14.25 3.03 0.76
N ILE A 295 15.07 3.88 0.13
CA ILE A 295 14.96 4.18 -1.31
C ILE A 295 15.12 2.90 -2.15
N HIS A 296 16.09 2.06 -1.81
CA HIS A 296 16.27 0.77 -2.47
C HIS A 296 15.07 -0.16 -2.27
N ALA A 297 14.51 -0.22 -1.06
CA ALA A 297 13.33 -1.03 -0.78
C ALA A 297 12.09 -0.56 -1.57
N LEU A 298 11.84 0.74 -1.59
CA LEU A 298 10.68 1.35 -2.24
C LEU A 298 10.73 1.27 -3.76
N GLY A 299 11.89 1.57 -4.35
CA GLY A 299 12.00 1.80 -5.79
C GLY A 299 11.31 3.08 -6.24
N THR A 300 11.48 4.17 -5.49
CA THR A 300 10.99 5.51 -5.83
C THR A 300 12.00 6.58 -5.44
N TYR A 301 11.87 7.76 -6.02
CA TYR A 301 12.61 8.98 -5.67
C TYR A 301 11.71 10.07 -5.04
N ASP A 302 10.43 9.78 -4.84
CA ASP A 302 9.45 10.75 -4.35
C ASP A 302 9.73 11.20 -2.90
N ILE A 303 9.76 12.52 -2.68
CA ILE A 303 10.12 13.14 -1.40
C ILE A 303 9.13 12.73 -0.30
N THR A 304 7.83 12.84 -0.56
CA THR A 304 6.77 12.59 0.43
C THR A 304 6.80 11.14 0.87
N THR A 305 6.88 10.24 -0.11
CA THR A 305 6.92 8.81 0.08
C THR A 305 8.15 8.43 0.89
N ILE A 306 9.35 8.91 0.53
CA ILE A 306 10.60 8.56 1.22
C ILE A 306 10.59 9.07 2.67
N ARG A 307 10.25 10.35 2.90
CA ARG A 307 10.18 10.93 4.26
C ARG A 307 9.24 10.13 5.17
N ALA A 308 8.03 9.82 4.70
CA ALA A 308 7.07 9.03 5.46
C ALA A 308 7.47 7.56 5.62
N SER A 309 8.26 7.02 4.69
CA SER A 309 8.69 5.61 4.70
C SER A 309 9.79 5.31 5.71
N ILE A 310 10.61 6.29 6.10
CA ILE A 310 11.72 6.06 7.04
C ILE A 310 11.20 5.57 8.39
N GLY A 311 10.26 6.30 8.99
CA GLY A 311 9.65 5.90 10.27
C GLY A 311 8.91 4.56 10.16
N MET A 312 8.13 4.37 9.09
CA MET A 312 7.41 3.10 8.89
C MET A 312 8.36 1.91 8.69
N TYR A 313 9.44 2.07 7.92
CA TYR A 313 10.43 1.03 7.69
C TYR A 313 11.15 0.64 8.97
N LEU A 314 11.60 1.62 9.76
CA LEU A 314 12.28 1.37 11.03
C LEU A 314 11.35 0.72 12.06
N LEU A 315 10.08 1.16 12.12
CA LEU A 315 9.09 0.54 12.99
C LEU A 315 8.81 -0.91 12.59
N CYS A 316 8.63 -1.18 11.30
CA CYS A 316 8.37 -2.55 10.81
C CYS A 316 9.58 -3.46 11.00
N LYS A 317 10.79 -2.94 10.82
CA LYS A 317 12.03 -3.65 11.15
C LYS A 317 12.07 -4.01 12.64
N TRP A 318 11.77 -3.06 13.51
CA TRP A 318 11.72 -3.31 14.95
C TRP A 318 10.66 -4.37 15.31
N ILE A 319 9.45 -4.29 14.74
CA ILE A 319 8.38 -5.29 14.94
C ILE A 319 8.87 -6.68 14.55
N HIS A 320 9.48 -6.81 13.38
CA HIS A 320 10.02 -8.08 12.88
C HIS A 320 11.11 -8.65 13.80
N GLU A 321 12.00 -7.80 14.31
CA GLU A 321 13.14 -8.22 15.12
C GLU A 321 12.78 -8.50 16.59
N ASN A 322 11.67 -7.95 17.10
CA ASN A 322 11.34 -7.96 18.53
C ASN A 322 10.01 -8.65 18.88
N THR A 323 9.22 -9.07 17.89
CA THR A 323 7.89 -9.68 18.12
C THR A 323 7.64 -10.87 17.20
N ASP A 324 6.54 -11.59 17.44
CA ASP A 324 6.03 -12.67 16.57
C ASP A 324 4.92 -12.19 15.61
N ILE A 325 4.66 -10.88 15.55
CA ILE A 325 3.67 -10.29 14.64
C ILE A 325 4.03 -10.57 13.19
N LYS A 326 3.01 -10.92 12.40
CA LYS A 326 3.14 -11.22 10.97
C LYS A 326 2.20 -10.39 10.11
N VAL A 327 1.08 -9.94 10.65
CA VAL A 327 0.08 -9.11 9.95
C VAL A 327 -0.01 -7.75 10.63
N ILE A 328 -0.03 -6.67 9.85
CA ILE A 328 -0.08 -5.29 10.29
C ILE A 328 -1.25 -4.57 9.63
N LEU A 329 -2.19 -4.07 10.44
CA LEU A 329 -3.25 -3.18 9.97
C LEU A 329 -2.80 -1.71 10.06
N THR A 330 -3.18 -0.92 9.05
CA THR A 330 -2.83 0.50 8.95
C THR A 330 -4.04 1.36 8.55
N GLY A 331 -3.93 2.69 8.69
CA GLY A 331 -4.99 3.65 8.37
C GLY A 331 -4.85 4.36 7.01
N GLU A 332 -4.05 3.81 6.09
CA GLU A 332 -3.81 4.38 4.74
C GLU A 332 -5.11 4.45 3.93
N ILE A 333 -5.13 5.18 2.80
CA ILE A 333 -6.28 5.30 1.87
C ILE A 333 -7.39 6.25 2.36
N SER A 334 -7.49 6.51 3.66
CA SER A 334 -8.50 7.44 4.21
C SER A 334 -8.38 8.87 3.66
N ASP A 335 -7.15 9.37 3.50
CA ASP A 335 -6.90 10.73 3.03
C ASP A 335 -7.29 10.95 1.57
N GLU A 336 -7.03 9.95 0.73
CA GLU A 336 -7.35 9.96 -0.69
C GLU A 336 -8.87 10.01 -0.92
N LEU A 337 -9.64 9.45 0.02
CA LEU A 337 -11.11 9.40 -0.04
C LEU A 337 -11.78 10.63 0.57
N PHE A 338 -11.29 11.11 1.71
CA PHE A 338 -11.93 12.18 2.51
C PHE A 338 -11.19 13.52 2.47
N GLY A 339 -10.03 13.58 1.82
CA GLY A 339 -9.27 14.81 1.59
C GLY A 339 -8.03 14.97 2.46
N TYR A 340 -7.06 15.70 1.90
CA TYR A 340 -5.86 16.18 2.60
C TYR A 340 -6.05 17.62 3.09
N LYS A 341 -5.06 18.17 3.80
CA LYS A 341 -5.14 19.58 4.21
C LYS A 341 -5.24 20.56 3.02
N TYR A 342 -4.61 20.25 1.89
CA TYR A 342 -4.70 21.09 0.69
C TYR A 342 -6.06 20.99 -0.02
N THR A 343 -6.86 19.96 0.26
CA THR A 343 -8.20 19.83 -0.34
C THR A 343 -9.21 20.81 0.24
N ASP A 344 -8.88 21.48 1.35
CA ASP A 344 -9.61 22.66 1.83
C ASP A 344 -9.57 23.83 0.82
N PHE A 345 -8.58 23.84 -0.09
CA PHE A 345 -8.47 24.84 -1.16
C PHE A 345 -9.11 24.40 -2.49
N ALA A 346 -9.82 23.27 -2.51
CA ALA A 346 -10.54 22.83 -3.71
C ALA A 346 -11.53 23.92 -4.15
N PRO A 347 -11.49 24.36 -5.42
CA PRO A 347 -12.32 25.48 -5.88
C PRO A 347 -13.81 25.13 -6.03
N SER A 348 -14.14 23.83 -6.11
CA SER A 348 -15.51 23.32 -6.16
C SER A 348 -15.55 21.85 -5.70
N ALA A 349 -16.76 21.32 -5.51
CA ALA A 349 -17.00 19.92 -5.20
C ALA A 349 -16.52 18.98 -6.32
N GLU A 350 -16.66 19.39 -7.59
CA GLU A 350 -16.14 18.65 -8.74
C GLU A 350 -14.62 18.57 -8.70
N ALA A 351 -13.93 19.69 -8.43
CA ALA A 351 -12.48 19.71 -8.34
C ALA A 351 -11.96 18.82 -7.17
N PHE A 352 -12.67 18.80 -6.04
CA PHE A 352 -12.37 17.86 -4.95
C PHE A 352 -12.51 16.40 -5.42
N GLN A 353 -13.58 16.08 -6.14
CA GLN A 353 -13.81 14.73 -6.65
C GLN A 353 -12.76 14.31 -7.68
N GLU A 354 -12.39 15.19 -8.61
CA GLU A 354 -11.34 14.95 -9.60
C GLU A 354 -9.99 14.66 -8.91
N GLU A 355 -9.69 15.40 -7.84
CA GLU A 355 -8.49 15.18 -7.04
C GLU A 355 -8.55 13.83 -6.30
N ALA A 356 -9.65 13.50 -5.63
CA ALA A 356 -9.82 12.20 -4.97
C ALA A 356 -9.66 11.04 -5.97
N GLN A 357 -10.27 11.15 -7.15
CA GLN A 357 -10.11 10.18 -8.23
C GLN A 357 -8.66 10.07 -8.71
N LYS A 358 -7.97 11.20 -8.87
CA LYS A 358 -6.53 11.19 -9.21
C LYS A 358 -5.73 10.46 -8.14
N ARG A 359 -5.96 10.78 -6.86
CA ARG A 359 -5.20 10.21 -5.74
C ARG A 359 -5.43 8.71 -5.60
N ILE A 360 -6.65 8.22 -5.78
CA ILE A 360 -6.92 6.78 -5.82
C ILE A 360 -6.28 6.09 -7.03
N ARG A 361 -6.25 6.72 -8.22
CA ARG A 361 -5.54 6.15 -9.39
C ARG A 361 -4.04 6.02 -9.15
N GLU A 362 -3.44 7.00 -8.49
CA GLU A 362 -1.98 7.09 -8.33
C GLU A 362 -1.47 6.47 -7.03
N ILE A 363 -2.35 6.09 -6.10
CA ILE A 363 -1.98 5.66 -4.73
C ILE A 363 -0.97 4.50 -4.72
N HIS A 364 -1.01 3.65 -5.74
CA HIS A 364 -0.11 2.51 -5.92
C HIS A 364 1.35 2.91 -6.19
N MET A 365 1.62 4.19 -6.48
CA MET A 365 2.96 4.76 -6.67
C MET A 365 3.45 5.52 -5.42
N TYR A 366 2.57 5.80 -4.45
CA TYR A 366 2.83 6.65 -3.29
C TYR A 366 2.51 5.93 -1.97
N ASP A 367 1.40 6.24 -1.32
CA ASP A 367 1.06 5.80 0.03
C ASP A 367 0.93 4.28 0.16
N VAL A 368 0.29 3.62 -0.80
CA VAL A 368 0.18 2.15 -0.83
C VAL A 368 1.51 1.51 -1.21
N LEU A 369 2.34 2.15 -2.05
CA LEU A 369 3.70 1.68 -2.31
C LEU A 369 4.50 1.64 -1.02
N ARG A 370 4.50 2.74 -0.25
CA ARG A 370 5.16 2.85 1.06
C ARG A 370 4.65 1.79 2.02
N ALA A 371 3.33 1.71 2.20
CA ALA A 371 2.71 0.77 3.12
C ALA A 371 3.09 -0.67 2.79
N ASP A 372 3.03 -1.08 1.52
CA ASP A 372 3.45 -2.42 1.13
C ASP A 372 4.95 -2.63 1.36
N ARG A 373 5.80 -1.76 0.83
CA ARG A 373 7.26 -2.00 0.78
C ARG A 373 7.91 -1.96 2.15
N CYS A 374 7.56 -0.98 2.99
CA CYS A 374 8.13 -0.86 4.32
C CYS A 374 7.74 -2.03 5.23
N ILE A 375 6.53 -2.55 5.08
CA ILE A 375 6.03 -3.70 5.86
C ILE A 375 6.61 -5.01 5.31
N SER A 376 6.49 -5.24 4.00
CA SER A 376 6.88 -6.50 3.37
C SER A 376 8.37 -6.76 3.34
N VAL A 377 9.23 -5.75 3.15
CA VAL A 377 10.69 -5.95 3.16
C VAL A 377 11.19 -6.46 4.52
N ASN A 378 10.40 -6.24 5.58
CA ASN A 378 10.63 -6.73 6.94
C ASN A 378 9.78 -7.97 7.25
N SER A 379 9.42 -8.77 6.25
CA SER A 379 8.71 -10.05 6.42
C SER A 379 7.35 -9.98 7.14
N LEU A 380 6.64 -8.86 6.97
CA LEU A 380 5.29 -8.65 7.50
C LEU A 380 4.27 -8.49 6.36
N GLU A 381 2.98 -8.66 6.64
CA GLU A 381 1.87 -8.39 5.74
C GLU A 381 1.12 -7.11 6.10
N ALA A 382 0.86 -6.25 5.12
CA ALA A 382 0.04 -5.05 5.31
C ALA A 382 -1.43 -5.36 4.98
N ARG A 383 -2.36 -4.82 5.78
CA ARG A 383 -3.80 -4.82 5.49
C ARG A 383 -4.34 -3.40 5.68
N VAL A 384 -5.11 -2.91 4.72
CA VAL A 384 -5.56 -1.50 4.66
C VAL A 384 -7.09 -1.42 4.64
N PRO A 385 -7.78 -1.37 5.80
CA PRO A 385 -9.25 -1.42 5.85
C PRO A 385 -9.99 -0.30 5.10
N PHE A 386 -9.41 0.90 5.01
CA PHE A 386 -9.98 1.98 4.19
C PHE A 386 -9.87 1.69 2.68
N GLY A 387 -9.04 0.74 2.26
CA GLY A 387 -8.98 0.18 0.91
C GLY A 387 -10.02 -0.90 0.65
N ASP A 388 -10.98 -1.09 1.54
CA ASP A 388 -12.06 -2.02 1.29
C ASP A 388 -12.88 -1.64 0.04
N LEU A 389 -13.12 -2.60 -0.84
CA LEU A 389 -13.74 -2.32 -2.13
C LEU A 389 -15.18 -1.80 -2.02
N ASP A 390 -15.94 -2.24 -1.00
CA ASP A 390 -17.30 -1.73 -0.76
C ASP A 390 -17.26 -0.35 -0.09
N PHE A 391 -16.32 -0.14 0.83
CA PHE A 391 -16.10 1.16 1.47
C PHE A 391 -15.67 2.24 0.47
N VAL A 392 -14.63 1.98 -0.33
CA VAL A 392 -14.12 2.91 -1.36
C VAL A 392 -15.21 3.24 -2.37
N ASN A 393 -15.91 2.23 -2.89
CA ASN A 393 -17.03 2.44 -3.82
C ASN A 393 -18.09 3.37 -3.23
N TYR A 394 -18.44 3.18 -1.95
CA TYR A 394 -19.43 4.02 -1.28
C TYR A 394 -18.92 5.45 -1.08
N VAL A 395 -17.72 5.63 -0.53
CA VAL A 395 -17.19 6.98 -0.25
C VAL A 395 -16.95 7.78 -1.55
N MET A 396 -16.53 7.10 -2.61
CA MET A 396 -16.39 7.72 -3.93
C MET A 396 -17.74 8.11 -4.54
N SER A 397 -18.83 7.42 -4.20
CA SER A 397 -20.18 7.73 -4.69
C SER A 397 -20.90 8.82 -3.92
N ILE A 398 -20.48 9.15 -2.69
CA ILE A 398 -21.07 10.26 -1.93
C ILE A 398 -20.96 11.56 -2.73
N ASP A 399 -22.07 12.31 -2.79
CA ASP A 399 -22.12 13.68 -3.28
C ASP A 399 -20.90 14.52 -2.81
N PRO A 400 -20.01 14.94 -3.72
CA PRO A 400 -18.78 15.62 -3.34
C PRO A 400 -18.99 16.92 -2.55
N GLU A 401 -20.15 17.58 -2.68
CA GLU A 401 -20.51 18.75 -1.86
C GLU A 401 -20.50 18.43 -0.36
N LYS A 402 -20.87 17.20 0.01
CA LYS A 402 -20.89 16.75 1.41
C LYS A 402 -19.50 16.39 1.94
N LYS A 403 -18.52 16.20 1.05
CA LYS A 403 -17.13 15.87 1.40
C LYS A 403 -16.26 17.12 1.56
N LEU A 404 -16.66 18.25 0.99
CA LEU A 404 -15.97 19.52 1.18
C LEU A 404 -15.91 19.90 2.67
N ASN A 405 -14.78 20.48 3.08
CA ASN A 405 -14.60 20.96 4.44
C ASN A 405 -15.36 22.28 4.67
N THR A 406 -16.66 22.18 4.93
CA THR A 406 -17.53 23.31 5.31
C THR A 406 -17.72 23.44 6.83
N TYR A 407 -17.28 22.43 7.59
CA TYR A 407 -17.47 22.31 9.04
C TYR A 407 -16.30 22.83 9.87
N GLY A 408 -15.23 23.33 9.21
CA GLY A 408 -14.02 23.80 9.88
C GLY A 408 -13.11 22.67 10.39
N ILE A 409 -13.37 21.42 10.00
CA ILE A 409 -12.56 20.27 10.36
C ILE A 409 -12.55 19.24 9.21
N GLY A 410 -11.35 18.83 8.80
CA GLY A 410 -11.17 17.84 7.73
C GLY A 410 -11.76 16.48 8.11
N LYS A 411 -12.21 15.72 7.12
CA LYS A 411 -12.83 14.39 7.29
C LYS A 411 -14.07 14.39 8.20
N PHE A 412 -14.86 15.46 8.18
CA PHE A 412 -16.04 15.60 9.03
C PHE A 412 -16.98 14.38 8.98
N LEU A 413 -17.30 13.88 7.78
CA LEU A 413 -18.20 12.73 7.62
C LEU A 413 -17.67 11.48 8.35
N LEU A 414 -16.36 11.22 8.27
CA LEU A 414 -15.73 10.09 8.97
C LEU A 414 -15.76 10.29 10.48
N ARG A 415 -15.46 11.49 10.98
CA ARG A 415 -15.53 11.79 12.42
C ARG A 415 -16.95 11.62 12.96
N LYS A 416 -17.93 12.15 12.24
CA LYS A 416 -19.34 12.05 12.62
C LYS A 416 -19.84 10.61 12.62
N ALA A 417 -19.37 9.78 11.68
CA ALA A 417 -19.71 8.35 11.61
C ALA A 417 -19.33 7.55 12.86
N PHE A 418 -18.33 7.97 13.62
CA PHE A 418 -17.83 7.25 14.80
C PHE A 418 -18.03 7.98 16.14
N GLU A 419 -18.77 9.09 16.13
CA GLU A 419 -18.95 9.94 17.32
C GLU A 419 -19.74 9.24 18.44
N GLU A 420 -20.82 8.55 18.10
CA GLU A 420 -21.67 7.85 19.08
C GLU A 420 -21.00 6.59 19.62
N ASP A 421 -20.15 5.99 18.79
CA ASP A 421 -19.53 4.70 19.01
C ASP A 421 -18.50 4.73 20.12
N LYS A 422 -17.85 5.89 20.34
CA LYS A 422 -16.80 6.06 21.37
C LYS A 422 -15.74 4.94 21.29
N VAL A 423 -15.34 4.59 20.06
CA VAL A 423 -14.25 3.62 19.80
C VAL A 423 -12.88 4.20 20.11
N ILE A 424 -12.77 5.53 20.17
CA ILE A 424 -11.56 6.29 20.49
C ILE A 424 -11.89 7.51 21.37
N PRO A 425 -10.91 8.12 22.06
CA PRO A 425 -11.13 9.37 22.79
C PRO A 425 -11.69 10.48 21.90
N HIS A 426 -12.65 11.25 22.41
CA HIS A 426 -13.25 12.37 21.67
C HIS A 426 -12.22 13.45 21.29
N SER A 427 -11.22 13.67 22.14
CA SER A 427 -10.03 14.50 21.88
C SER A 427 -9.31 14.10 20.59
N ILE A 428 -9.12 12.80 20.38
CA ILE A 428 -8.48 12.23 19.18
C ILE A 428 -9.45 12.29 17.99
N LEU A 429 -10.73 11.94 18.20
CA LEU A 429 -11.76 11.98 17.16
C LEU A 429 -11.92 13.38 16.55
N MET A 430 -11.70 14.45 17.34
CA MET A 430 -11.81 15.84 16.90
C MET A 430 -10.46 16.53 16.72
N ARG A 431 -9.33 15.80 16.76
CA ARG A 431 -7.98 16.35 16.56
C ARG A 431 -7.77 16.83 15.12
N GLU A 432 -7.14 17.99 14.95
CA GLU A 432 -6.67 18.44 13.62
C GLU A 432 -5.60 17.52 13.04
N LYS A 433 -5.51 17.49 11.70
CA LYS A 433 -4.62 16.60 10.97
C LYS A 433 -3.15 17.01 11.10
N ALA A 434 -2.28 16.03 11.36
CA ALA A 434 -0.83 16.10 11.14
C ALA A 434 -0.43 15.08 10.05
N ALA A 435 0.57 15.39 9.22
CA ALA A 435 1.10 14.46 8.22
C ALA A 435 1.98 13.39 8.88
N PHE A 436 2.12 12.18 8.32
CA PHE A 436 2.84 11.07 8.98
C PHE A 436 4.31 11.39 9.28
N SER A 437 5.05 12.00 8.34
CA SER A 437 6.44 12.43 8.60
C SER A 437 6.54 13.43 9.75
N ASP A 438 5.48 14.22 9.95
CA ASP A 438 5.41 15.22 11.01
C ASP A 438 4.96 14.59 12.35
N ALA A 439 4.21 13.49 12.27
CA ALA A 439 3.83 12.68 13.42
C ALA A 439 5.05 12.00 14.05
N VAL A 440 5.98 11.48 13.23
CA VAL A 440 7.22 10.87 13.74
C VAL A 440 8.07 11.89 14.50
N GLY A 441 8.21 13.11 13.98
CA GLY A 441 8.89 14.21 14.66
C GLY A 441 9.18 15.33 13.66
N HIS A 442 9.18 16.57 14.13
CA HIS A 442 9.41 17.70 13.23
C HIS A 442 10.83 17.71 12.65
N SER A 443 11.79 17.25 13.44
CA SER A 443 13.20 17.13 13.14
C SER A 443 13.53 16.19 11.98
N LEU A 444 12.77 15.11 11.73
CA LEU A 444 13.05 14.14 10.67
C LEU A 444 13.21 14.78 9.28
N ARG A 445 12.28 15.68 8.93
CA ARG A 445 12.34 16.45 7.67
C ARG A 445 13.58 17.33 7.64
N ASP A 446 13.83 18.05 8.71
CA ASP A 446 14.88 19.06 8.78
C ASP A 446 16.27 18.40 8.74
N ASP A 447 16.42 17.25 9.37
CA ASP A 447 17.63 16.42 9.33
C ASP A 447 17.93 15.91 7.91
N LEU A 448 16.92 15.47 7.16
CA LEU A 448 17.07 15.04 5.77
C LEU A 448 17.44 16.20 4.85
N MET A 449 16.85 17.37 5.05
CA MET A 449 17.19 18.58 4.31
C MET A 449 18.62 19.04 4.60
N GLU A 450 19.01 19.10 5.87
CA GLU A 450 20.38 19.45 6.28
C GLU A 450 21.40 18.44 5.72
N TYR A 451 21.06 17.15 5.76
CA TYR A 451 21.89 16.11 5.18
C TYR A 451 22.06 16.33 3.67
N ALA A 452 20.99 16.60 2.92
CA ALA A 452 21.07 16.91 1.49
C ALA A 452 21.86 18.20 1.20
N ASP A 453 21.71 19.24 2.03
CA ASP A 453 22.48 20.47 1.94
C ASP A 453 23.98 20.24 2.13
N SER A 454 24.37 19.29 2.99
CA SER A 454 25.77 18.90 3.19
C SER A 454 26.38 18.14 2.00
N LYS A 455 25.55 17.54 1.12
CA LYS A 455 26.00 16.74 -0.03
C LYS A 455 26.22 17.55 -1.30
N TYR A 456 25.49 18.65 -1.48
CA TYR A 456 25.54 19.43 -2.71
C TYR A 456 25.67 20.92 -2.42
N SER A 457 26.67 21.55 -3.04
CA SER A 457 26.61 23.00 -3.24
C SER A 457 25.48 23.36 -4.20
N TYR A 458 25.04 24.63 -4.18
CA TYR A 458 23.99 25.09 -5.11
C TYR A 458 24.41 24.96 -6.59
N ALA A 459 25.69 25.24 -6.89
CA ALA A 459 26.24 25.12 -8.24
C ALA A 459 26.28 23.66 -8.73
N GLU A 460 26.58 22.71 -7.83
CA GLU A 460 26.49 21.29 -8.14
C GLU A 460 25.04 20.90 -8.39
N TYR A 461 24.12 21.21 -7.48
CA TYR A 461 22.70 20.91 -7.66
C TYR A 461 22.14 21.40 -9.01
N GLU A 462 22.39 22.65 -9.39
CA GLU A 462 21.94 23.21 -10.67
C GLU A 462 22.54 22.52 -11.90
N ARG A 463 23.75 21.95 -11.77
CA ARG A 463 24.41 21.20 -12.83
C ARG A 463 23.90 19.75 -12.88
N GLU A 464 23.88 19.07 -11.75
CA GLU A 464 23.57 17.64 -11.65
C GLU A 464 22.10 17.34 -11.96
N LYS A 465 21.15 18.20 -11.53
CA LYS A 465 19.72 17.97 -11.80
C LYS A 465 19.39 17.89 -13.30
N LYS A 466 20.21 18.52 -14.16
CA LYS A 466 20.03 18.54 -15.63
C LYS A 466 20.26 17.19 -16.29
N LYS A 467 20.84 16.21 -15.57
CA LYS A 467 20.96 14.82 -16.05
C LYS A 467 19.61 14.13 -16.18
N TYR A 468 18.61 14.56 -15.41
CA TYR A 468 17.32 13.90 -15.30
C TYR A 468 16.25 14.65 -16.10
N THR A 469 15.72 14.00 -17.13
CA THR A 469 14.71 14.57 -18.03
C THR A 469 13.28 14.26 -17.60
N HIS A 470 13.05 13.13 -16.94
CA HIS A 470 11.77 12.77 -16.32
C HIS A 470 11.78 13.17 -14.85
N ALA A 471 10.68 13.76 -14.35
CA ALA A 471 10.52 14.24 -12.97
C ALA A 471 11.81 14.91 -12.44
N THR A 472 12.23 15.99 -13.10
CA THR A 472 13.51 16.65 -12.79
C THR A 472 13.51 17.14 -11.33
N PRO A 473 14.54 16.79 -10.53
CA PRO A 473 14.69 17.28 -9.16
C PRO A 473 14.60 18.80 -9.05
N PHE A 474 13.81 19.29 -8.09
CA PHE A 474 13.57 20.72 -7.85
C PHE A 474 14.09 21.23 -6.49
N THR A 475 14.68 20.35 -5.67
CA THR A 475 15.44 20.65 -4.44
C THR A 475 16.68 19.76 -4.35
N LYS A 476 17.67 20.12 -3.51
CA LYS A 476 18.83 19.26 -3.24
C LYS A 476 18.44 17.91 -2.65
N GLU A 477 17.40 17.88 -1.83
CA GLU A 477 16.85 16.65 -1.25
C GLU A 477 16.28 15.74 -2.35
N SER A 478 15.46 16.28 -3.26
CA SER A 478 14.95 15.51 -4.40
C SER A 478 16.07 15.01 -5.31
N LEU A 479 17.18 15.76 -5.42
CA LEU A 479 18.36 15.33 -6.17
C LEU A 479 19.08 14.19 -5.45
N LEU A 480 19.30 14.31 -4.14
CA LEU A 480 19.88 13.24 -3.31
C LEU A 480 19.10 11.93 -3.48
N TYR A 481 17.77 12.01 -3.37
CA TYR A 481 16.90 10.85 -3.48
C TYR A 481 16.94 10.25 -4.88
N ARG A 482 16.94 11.10 -5.90
CA ARG A 482 17.06 10.66 -7.29
C ARG A 482 18.40 9.98 -7.57
N ASP A 483 19.51 10.53 -7.09
CA ASP A 483 20.85 9.93 -7.26
C ASP A 483 20.93 8.55 -6.58
N ILE A 484 20.35 8.40 -5.38
CA ILE A 484 20.27 7.09 -4.71
C ILE A 484 19.37 6.12 -5.48
N PHE A 485 18.22 6.58 -5.98
CA PHE A 485 17.30 5.75 -6.78
C PHE A 485 18.01 5.21 -8.03
N GLU A 486 18.71 6.05 -8.78
CA GLU A 486 19.41 5.67 -10.03
C GLU A 486 20.56 4.68 -9.79
N LYS A 487 21.12 4.61 -8.58
CA LYS A 487 22.10 3.57 -8.19
C LYS A 487 21.51 2.16 -8.26
N TYR A 488 20.22 2.00 -7.98
CA TYR A 488 19.55 0.69 -7.86
C TYR A 488 18.56 0.42 -9.01
N TYR A 489 18.02 1.48 -9.61
CA TYR A 489 16.96 1.44 -10.61
C TYR A 489 17.29 2.35 -11.81
N GLU A 490 18.52 2.21 -12.33
CA GLU A 490 19.06 3.04 -13.42
C GLU A 490 18.08 3.13 -14.61
N GLY A 491 17.69 4.35 -14.95
CA GLY A 491 16.81 4.64 -16.08
C GLY A 491 15.34 4.23 -15.89
N GLN A 492 14.93 3.85 -14.67
CA GLN A 492 13.57 3.36 -14.40
C GLN A 492 12.67 4.41 -13.72
N SER A 493 12.98 5.71 -13.88
CA SER A 493 12.23 6.77 -13.19
C SER A 493 10.77 6.89 -13.60
N GLU A 494 10.40 6.38 -14.78
CA GLU A 494 9.02 6.39 -15.29
C GLU A 494 8.12 5.35 -14.60
N MET A 495 8.64 4.57 -13.63
CA MET A 495 7.81 3.77 -12.73
C MET A 495 6.90 4.62 -11.82
N VAL A 496 7.21 5.91 -11.69
CA VAL A 496 6.48 6.92 -10.91
C VAL A 496 6.23 8.11 -11.83
N ASP A 497 4.98 8.57 -11.89
CA ASP A 497 4.57 9.61 -12.85
C ASP A 497 5.28 10.96 -12.62
N ASP A 498 5.31 11.45 -11.39
CA ASP A 498 6.03 12.66 -10.98
C ASP A 498 6.19 12.65 -9.44
N PHE A 499 6.79 13.69 -8.87
CA PHE A 499 6.74 13.91 -7.42
C PHE A 499 5.30 14.15 -6.95
N TRP A 500 4.94 13.52 -5.83
CA TRP A 500 3.67 13.80 -5.16
C TRP A 500 3.68 15.24 -4.65
N MET A 501 2.72 16.04 -5.12
CA MET A 501 2.56 17.44 -4.72
C MET A 501 1.07 17.80 -4.53
N PRO A 502 0.76 18.76 -3.64
CA PRO A 502 -0.52 19.46 -3.66
C PRO A 502 -0.85 20.00 -5.05
N ASN A 503 -2.15 20.12 -5.37
CA ASN A 503 -2.57 20.60 -6.68
C ASN A 503 -2.13 22.06 -6.89
N LYS A 504 -1.06 22.27 -7.67
CA LYS A 504 -0.42 23.58 -7.89
C LYS A 504 -1.35 24.62 -8.53
N ASN A 505 -2.44 24.19 -9.17
CA ASN A 505 -3.42 25.08 -9.79
C ASN A 505 -4.42 25.66 -8.79
N TRP A 506 -4.48 25.13 -7.57
CA TRP A 506 -5.37 25.64 -6.53
C TRP A 506 -4.71 26.78 -5.74
N LYS A 507 -5.54 27.74 -5.34
CA LYS A 507 -5.09 28.94 -4.63
C LYS A 507 -4.45 28.53 -3.29
N GLY A 508 -3.17 28.89 -3.11
CA GLY A 508 -2.42 28.57 -1.88
C GLY A 508 -1.67 27.24 -1.93
N CYS A 509 -1.74 26.49 -3.03
CA CYS A 509 -1.12 25.16 -3.17
C CYS A 509 0.09 25.13 -4.11
N ASN A 510 0.48 26.24 -4.73
CA ASN A 510 1.69 26.33 -5.55
C ASN A 510 2.94 26.48 -4.66
N VAL A 511 3.38 25.35 -4.10
CA VAL A 511 4.50 25.25 -3.15
C VAL A 511 5.62 24.36 -3.71
N THR A 512 6.81 24.49 -3.14
CA THR A 512 8.02 23.72 -3.51
C THR A 512 8.39 22.66 -2.46
N ASP A 513 7.58 22.47 -1.43
CA ASP A 513 7.68 21.36 -0.48
C ASP A 513 6.30 20.68 -0.46
N PRO A 514 6.23 19.34 -0.57
CA PRO A 514 4.95 18.65 -0.54
C PRO A 514 4.28 18.62 0.85
N SER A 515 4.99 18.98 1.91
CA SER A 515 4.45 18.99 3.27
C SER A 515 3.25 19.92 3.43
N ALA A 516 2.27 19.51 4.22
CA ALA A 516 1.15 20.37 4.60
C ALA A 516 1.61 21.63 5.36
N ARG A 517 2.81 21.63 5.97
CA ARG A 517 3.35 22.75 6.77
C ARG A 517 3.55 24.04 5.99
N VAL A 518 3.76 23.95 4.67
CA VAL A 518 3.96 25.14 3.83
C VAL A 518 2.65 25.71 3.29
N LEU A 519 1.51 25.10 3.64
CA LEU A 519 0.18 25.59 3.28
C LEU A 519 -0.29 26.65 4.28
N SER A 520 -0.98 27.68 3.79
CA SER A 520 -1.43 28.81 4.61
C SER A 520 -2.52 28.45 5.63
N ASN A 521 -3.21 27.33 5.45
CA ASN A 521 -4.22 26.82 6.37
C ASN A 521 -3.66 25.81 7.38
N TYR A 522 -2.34 25.58 7.40
CA TYR A 522 -1.70 24.79 8.44
C TYR A 522 -1.81 25.55 9.77
N GLY A 523 -2.65 25.05 10.67
CA GLY A 523 -2.95 25.69 11.96
C GLY A 523 -1.83 25.47 12.99
N ALA A 524 -2.09 25.85 14.25
CA ALA A 524 -1.20 25.59 15.39
C ALA A 524 -1.09 24.09 15.76
N SER A 525 -1.47 23.17 14.86
CA SER A 525 -1.43 21.72 15.05
C SER A 525 -0.02 21.14 15.22
N GLY A 526 1.02 21.97 15.08
CA GLY A 526 2.43 21.66 15.35
C GLY A 526 3.07 22.55 16.42
N VAL A 527 2.29 23.10 17.36
CA VAL A 527 2.80 23.80 18.57
C VAL A 527 2.55 22.97 19.82
#